data_AF-A0A8J8FSU7-F1
#
_entry.id   AF-A0A8J8FSU7-F1
#
_cell.length_a   1.000
_cell.length_b   1.000
_cell.length_c   1.000
_cell.angle_alpha   90.00
_cell.angle_beta   90.00
_cell.angle_gamma   90.00
#
_symmetry.space_group_name_H-M   'P 1'
#
loop_
_entity.id
_entity.type
_entity.pdbx_description
1 polymer ?
#
loop_
_entity_poly.entity_id
_entity_poly.type
_entity_poly.pdbx_seq_one_letter_code
_entity_poly.pdbx_strand_id
1 'polypeptide(L)' 'KGESEVSGQAQLIEQSIINDAPELAEGLVKLDLTADRRALRVMVKNLHWEIINESELLLRFSLPSGGYATSLLRELLLIN' A
#
# COMPACT_ATOMS: atom_id res chain seq x y z
N LYS A 1 -6.65 6.08 18.30
CA LYS A 1 -8.01 5.77 18.83
C LYS A 1 -9.00 5.62 17.68
N GLY A 2 -9.93 4.66 17.80
CA GLY A 2 -10.67 4.05 16.68
C GLY A 2 -11.91 4.80 16.16
N GLU A 3 -11.96 6.12 16.29
CA GLU A 3 -12.99 6.89 15.60
C GLU A 3 -12.58 7.09 14.14
N SER A 4 -13.50 6.83 13.22
CA SER A 4 -13.25 6.93 11.78
C SER A 4 -13.19 8.39 11.36
N GLU A 5 -12.06 8.81 10.80
CA GLU A 5 -11.91 10.13 10.14
C GLU A 5 -12.61 10.20 8.77
N VAL A 6 -13.03 9.05 8.23
CA VAL A 6 -13.79 8.95 7.00
C VAL A 6 -15.28 8.82 7.28
N SER A 7 -16.09 9.23 6.31
CA SER A 7 -17.54 9.20 6.37
C SER A 7 -18.16 8.62 5.08
N GLY A 8 -19.46 8.33 5.14
CA GLY A 8 -20.22 7.85 3.98
C GLY A 8 -19.77 6.47 3.50
N GLN A 9 -19.72 6.27 2.18
CA GLN A 9 -19.43 4.96 1.59
C GLN A 9 -18.01 4.46 1.91
N ALA A 10 -17.03 5.35 2.01
CA ALA A 10 -15.66 4.96 2.36
C ALA A 10 -15.60 4.35 3.76
N GLN A 11 -16.30 4.94 4.73
CA GLN A 11 -16.42 4.40 6.08
C GLN A 11 -17.05 3.01 6.09
N LEU A 12 -18.10 2.78 5.30
CA LEU A 12 -18.76 1.47 5.22
C LEU A 12 -17.82 0.38 4.70
N ILE A 13 -17.00 0.69 3.68
CA ILE A 13 -16.01 -0.25 3.13
C ILE A 13 -14.93 -0.53 4.17
N GLU A 14 -14.34 0.51 4.76
CA GLU A 14 -13.28 0.35 5.77
C GLU A 14 -13.78 -0.43 7.00
N GLN A 15 -15.01 -0.14 7.48
CA GLN A 15 -15.59 -0.85 8.61
C GLN A 15 -15.88 -2.33 8.30
N SER A 16 -16.29 -2.66 7.08
CA SER A 16 -16.46 -4.06 6.67
C SER A 16 -15.15 -4.85 6.81
N ILE A 17 -14.03 -4.28 6.38
CA ILE A 17 -12.71 -4.93 6.47
C ILE A 17 -12.27 -5.06 7.93
N ILE A 18 -12.51 -4.03 8.76
CA ILE A 18 -12.20 -4.07 10.19
C ILE A 18 -13.01 -5.16 10.90
N ASN A 19 -14.29 -5.31 10.54
CA ASN A 19 -15.17 -6.32 11.12
C ASN A 19 -14.75 -7.75 10.78
N ASP A 20 -14.01 -7.95 9.69
CA ASP A 20 -13.44 -9.25 9.31
C ASP A 20 -12.19 -9.62 10.15
N ALA A 21 -11.62 -8.67 10.90
CA ALA A 21 -10.43 -8.85 11.73
C ALA A 21 -10.52 -8.16 13.12
N PRO A 22 -11.53 -8.50 13.94
CA PRO A 22 -11.81 -7.79 15.20
C PRO A 22 -10.69 -7.89 16.23
N GLU A 23 -10.01 -9.05 16.33
CA GLU A 23 -8.92 -9.25 17.29
C GLU A 23 -7.74 -8.29 17.04
N LEU A 24 -7.40 -8.07 15.76
CA LEU A 24 -6.35 -7.12 15.38
C LEU A 24 -6.78 -5.69 15.70
N ALA A 25 -8.01 -5.31 15.33
CA ALA A 25 -8.53 -3.97 15.58
C ALA A 25 -8.56 -3.62 17.07
N GLU A 26 -9.08 -4.53 17.90
CA GLU A 26 -9.08 -4.36 19.36
C GLU A 26 -7.67 -4.30 19.93
N GLY A 27 -6.74 -5.13 19.45
CA GLY A 27 -5.36 -5.14 19.87
C GLY A 27 -4.67 -3.80 19.61
N LEU A 28 -4.84 -3.23 18.41
CA LEU A 28 -4.27 -1.93 18.05
C LEU A 28 -4.83 -0.80 18.94
N VAL A 29 -6.13 -0.85 19.29
CA VAL A 29 -6.75 0.11 20.21
C VAL A 29 -6.21 -0.06 21.64
N LYS A 30 -6.06 -1.31 22.13
CA LYS A 30 -5.51 -1.61 23.47
C LYS A 30 -4.06 -1.15 23.62
N LEU A 31 -3.29 -1.14 22.53
CA LEU A 31 -1.92 -0.63 22.48
C LEU A 31 -1.82 0.90 22.31
N ASP A 32 -2.95 1.61 22.34
CA ASP A 32 -3.05 3.07 22.19
C ASP A 32 -2.40 3.62 20.91
N LEU A 33 -2.49 2.86 19.81
CA LEU A 33 -2.02 3.32 18.52
C LEU A 33 -2.99 4.35 17.92
N THR A 34 -2.42 5.38 17.31
CA THR A 34 -3.16 6.39 16.54
C THR A 34 -3.47 5.82 15.16
N ALA A 35 -4.70 6.02 14.69
CA ALA A 35 -5.06 5.67 13.32
C ALA A 35 -4.30 6.58 12.34
N ASP A 36 -3.87 6.01 11.22
CA ASP A 36 -3.16 6.77 10.19
C ASP A 36 -3.76 6.45 8.82
N ARG A 37 -3.57 7.36 7.86
CA ARG A 37 -4.09 7.25 6.50
C ARG A 37 -2.95 6.92 5.56
N ARG A 38 -3.10 5.84 4.80
CA ARG A 38 -2.16 5.47 3.75
C ARG A 38 -2.83 5.51 2.39
N ALA A 39 -2.18 6.14 1.41
CA ALA A 39 -2.64 6.09 0.03
C ALA A 39 -2.64 4.64 -0.48
N LEU A 40 -3.75 4.20 -1.07
CA LEU A 40 -3.91 2.84 -1.61
C LEU A 40 -3.15 2.62 -2.93
N ARG A 41 -2.65 3.69 -3.55
CA ARG A 41 -1.88 3.66 -4.79
C ARG A 41 -0.59 4.43 -4.62
N VAL A 42 0.49 3.90 -5.21
CA VAL A 42 1.78 4.58 -5.28
C VAL A 42 1.97 5.10 -6.70
N MET A 43 2.24 6.39 -6.83
CA MET A 43 2.56 7.00 -8.12
C MET A 43 4.08 6.94 -8.33
N VAL A 44 4.51 6.10 -9.26
CA VAL A 44 5.91 6.01 -9.70
C VAL A 44 6.26 7.28 -10.49
N LYS A 45 7.37 7.92 -10.13
CA LYS A 45 7.86 9.12 -10.82
C LYS A 45 9.16 8.82 -11.55
N ASN A 46 9.41 9.56 -12.63
CA ASN A 46 10.65 9.51 -13.41
C ASN A 46 11.02 8.07 -13.81
N LEU A 47 10.03 7.29 -14.26
CA LEU A 47 10.26 5.91 -14.69
C LEU A 47 10.99 5.91 -16.03
N HIS A 48 12.20 5.39 -16.02
CA HIS A 48 12.99 5.08 -17.21
C HIS A 48 13.30 3.58 -17.20
N TRP A 49 13.27 2.97 -18.38
CA TRP A 49 13.62 1.57 -18.56
C TRP A 49 14.51 1.38 -19.78
N GLU A 50 15.34 0.35 -19.71
CA GLU A 50 16.28 -0.02 -20.75
C GLU A 50 16.43 -1.55 -20.76
N ILE A 51 16.16 -2.19 -21.90
CA ILE A 51 16.47 -3.60 -22.10
C ILE A 51 17.95 -3.66 -22.47
N ILE A 52 18.77 -4.21 -21.58
CA ILE A 52 20.22 -4.29 -21.75
C ILE A 52 20.59 -5.46 -22.67
N ASN A 53 19.88 -6.59 -22.51
CA ASN A 53 19.96 -7.78 -23.36
C ASN A 53 18.70 -8.66 -23.14
N GLU A 54 18.68 -9.86 -23.72
CA GLU A 54 17.55 -10.79 -23.69
C GLU A 54 17.09 -11.20 -22.27
N SER A 55 17.94 -11.02 -21.25
CA SER A 55 17.68 -11.45 -19.87
C SER A 55 17.74 -10.33 -18.83
N GLU A 56 18.05 -9.09 -19.23
CA GLU A 56 18.30 -7.99 -18.30
C GLU A 56 17.49 -6.74 -18.66
N LEU A 57 16.69 -6.27 -17.69
CA LEU A 57 15.93 -5.03 -17.73
C LEU A 57 16.42 -4.09 -16.63
N LEU A 58 16.92 -2.93 -17.00
CA LEU A 58 17.32 -1.89 -16.07
C LEU A 58 16.17 -0.90 -15.88
N LEU A 59 15.72 -0.75 -14.62
CA LEU A 59 14.69 0.21 -14.23
C LEU A 59 15.29 1.31 -13.35
N ARG A 60 14.94 2.56 -13.64
CA ARG A 60 15.27 3.72 -12.80
C ARG A 60 13.98 4.47 -12.53
N PHE A 61 13.66 4.73 -11.27
CA PHE A 61 12.44 5.42 -10.87
C PHE A 61 12.58 6.00 -9.46
N SER A 62 11.64 6.87 -9.09
CA SER A 62 11.52 7.41 -7.73
C SER A 62 10.16 7.06 -7.15
N LEU A 63 10.15 6.71 -5.86
CA LEU A 63 8.94 6.45 -5.08
C LEU A 63 8.82 7.48 -3.94
N PRO A 64 7.60 7.82 -3.50
CA PRO A 64 7.41 8.56 -2.27
C PRO A 64 7.93 7.74 -1.07
N SER A 65 8.18 8.43 0.05
CA SER A 65 8.51 7.76 1.31
C SER A 65 7.46 6.71 1.67
N GLY A 66 7.91 5.55 2.15
CA GLY A 66 7.05 4.40 2.44
C GLY A 66 6.53 3.64 1.22
N GLY A 67 6.90 4.01 0.00
CA GLY A 67 6.69 3.20 -1.21
C GLY A 67 7.76 2.13 -1.36
N TYR A 68 7.37 0.92 -1.78
CA TYR A 68 8.31 -0.20 -1.96
C TYR A 68 8.54 -0.48 -3.44
N ALA A 69 9.81 -0.62 -3.85
CA ALA A 69 10.19 -0.99 -5.21
C ALA A 69 9.58 -2.34 -5.63
N THR A 70 9.48 -3.28 -4.69
CA THR A 70 8.88 -4.61 -4.92
C THR A 70 7.41 -4.52 -5.30
N SER A 71 6.66 -3.51 -4.81
CA SER A 71 5.27 -3.29 -5.24
C SER A 71 5.18 -2.91 -6.72
N LEU A 72 6.14 -2.13 -7.26
CA LEU A 72 6.20 -1.87 -8.69
C LEU A 72 6.59 -3.14 -9.47
N LEU A 73 7.61 -3.86 -9.01
CA LEU A 73 8.07 -5.08 -9.69
C LEU A 73 6.98 -6.14 -9.78
N ARG A 74 6.14 -6.29 -8.74
CA ARG A 74 4.97 -7.18 -8.74
C ARG A 74 4.00 -6.91 -9.88
N GLU A 75 3.83 -5.64 -10.28
CA GLU A 75 2.92 -5.26 -11.37
C GLU A 75 3.55 -5.43 -12.76
N LEU A 76 4.87 -5.64 -12.84
CA LEU A 76 5.62 -5.76 -14.09
C LEU A 76 6.02 -7.21 -14.41
N LEU A 77 6.20 -8.04 -13.39
CA LEU A 77 6.78 -9.38 -13.52
C LEU A 77 5.82 -10.44 -13.02
N LEU A 78 5.65 -11.50 -13.82
CA LEU A 78 5.07 -12.76 -13.34
C LEU A 78 6.17 -13.54 -12.63
N ILE A 79 6.03 -13.71 -11.32
CA ILE A 79 6.91 -14.56 -10.53
C ILE A 79 6.26 -15.94 -10.48
N ASN A 80 6.94 -16.94 -11.07
CA ASN A 80 6.52 -18.34 -11.03
C ASN A 80 6.97 -19.01 -9.72
#